data_AF-A0A8J4WB66-F1
#
_entry.id   AF-A0A8J4WB66-F1
#
_cell.length_a   1.000
_cell.length_b   1.000
_cell.length_c   1.000
_cell.angle_alpha   90.00
_cell.angle_beta   90.00
_cell.angle_gamma   90.00
#
_symmetry.space_group_name_H-M   'P 1'
#
loop_
_entity.id
_entity.type
_entity.pdbx_description
1 polymer ?
#
loop_
_entity_poly.entity_id
_entity_poly.type
_entity_poly.pdbx_seq_one_letter_code
_entity_poly.pdbx_strand_id
1 'polypeptide(L)'
;MNTFLIILNVVVMLALLGILFWMQKKHISFTKRVFAGLGIGVVYGVILQLLYTSDSDIITKSVDWFNLAGSGYVRLLQMVVIPLIMVSIISAIMNLKGKQNLGKMSLSIIAILLITTAIAASVSIVTSLSFNLKSIEIEGGDRELAQGQKMEERLVDVKDQTIPQQVLEFIPSNPFADMTGERRTSTLAVVIFSAFIGVAVLGLDRKKPQQAETFRGMVNAVYAVVMRIVTLVLRLTPYGILALITKVTATTNPDEILKLIKFVIASYVALIVMFIIHLIIISLFGFNPITYVKKVLPTLIFAFTSRSSAAAIPLNVETQTKRLGVSDGIANLSASFGATIGQNGCAGIYPAMLAVMIAPTVGIDPMSWDFIITLILVVVISSFGVAGVGGGATFASLIVLSTMNLPVALAGLLISVEPLIDMGRTALNVNDSMTAGLVSSKILKENDQDTFNDQSRDLDSAVQVMYLTSDLLNEKYGPGEARKAVWFGFFTLIMTTVLMQMVLFFEPASTDFAQESMEKLFGMLPRLALGSLSAYFISQFLDVRLYTWLRKVAPGRNQLWIRTNGSSIISSFVDTLVFCTIAFAFIYPWDVWLEIFLTTYVIKFVLTAVGTPFLYAARSFKFKDEA
;
A
#
# COMPACT_ATOMS: atom_id res chain seq x y z
N MET A 1 -0.98 -6.44 -39.98
CA MET A 1 -0.48 -7.20 -38.82
C MET A 1 -0.69 -6.44 -37.51
N ASN A 2 -0.19 -5.20 -37.37
CA ASN A 2 -0.22 -4.43 -36.12
C ASN A 2 -1.64 -4.19 -35.55
N THR A 3 -2.62 -3.84 -36.40
CA THR A 3 -4.02 -3.64 -35.95
C THR A 3 -4.63 -4.91 -35.35
N PHE A 4 -4.33 -6.08 -35.92
CA PHE A 4 -4.81 -7.35 -35.40
C PHE A 4 -4.22 -7.65 -34.03
N LEU A 5 -2.93 -7.38 -33.83
CA LEU A 5 -2.25 -7.54 -32.53
C LEU A 5 -2.80 -6.57 -31.47
N ILE A 6 -3.10 -5.32 -31.85
CA ILE A 6 -3.77 -4.36 -30.95
C ILE A 6 -5.15 -4.88 -30.54
N ILE A 7 -5.96 -5.33 -31.50
CA ILE A 7 -7.29 -5.89 -31.22
C ILE A 7 -7.17 -7.12 -30.30
N LEU A 8 -6.22 -8.01 -30.56
CA LEU A 8 -5.96 -9.18 -29.73
C LEU A 8 -5.64 -8.77 -28.29
N ASN A 9 -4.74 -7.80 -28.09
CA ASN A 9 -4.41 -7.28 -26.75
C ASN A 9 -5.66 -6.71 -26.05
N VAL A 10 -6.49 -5.96 -26.76
CA VAL A 10 -7.76 -5.42 -26.22
C VAL A 10 -8.72 -6.54 -25.82
N VAL A 11 -8.86 -7.58 -26.64
CA VAL A 11 -9.71 -8.74 -26.33
C VAL A 11 -9.21 -9.48 -25.09
N VAL A 12 -7.90 -9.66 -24.95
CA VAL A 12 -7.31 -10.27 -23.74
C VAL A 12 -7.61 -9.40 -22.51
N MET A 13 -7.40 -8.09 -22.58
CA MET A 13 -7.75 -7.18 -21.48
C MET A 13 -9.24 -7.28 -21.09
N LEU A 14 -10.15 -7.34 -22.07
CA LEU A 14 -11.59 -7.52 -21.81
C LEU A 14 -11.89 -8.86 -21.12
N ALA A 15 -11.21 -9.94 -21.51
CA ALA A 15 -11.34 -11.23 -20.86
C ALA A 15 -10.85 -11.19 -19.39
N LEU A 16 -9.72 -10.52 -19.13
CA LEU A 16 -9.19 -10.34 -17.77
C LEU A 16 -10.13 -9.49 -16.88
N LEU A 17 -10.71 -8.42 -17.44
CA LEU A 17 -11.77 -7.66 -16.79
C LEU A 17 -13.00 -8.54 -16.52
N GLY A 18 -13.34 -9.43 -17.46
CA GLY A 18 -14.40 -10.43 -17.32
C GLY A 18 -14.17 -11.40 -16.15
N ILE A 19 -12.92 -11.80 -15.88
CA ILE A 19 -12.56 -12.63 -14.72
C ILE A 19 -12.90 -11.88 -13.43
N LEU A 20 -12.50 -10.61 -13.30
CA LEU A 20 -12.81 -9.80 -12.12
C LEU A 20 -14.33 -9.58 -11.94
N PHE A 21 -15.06 -9.46 -13.04
CA PHE A 21 -16.51 -9.39 -13.04
C PHE A 21 -17.16 -10.71 -12.59
N TRP A 22 -16.64 -11.84 -13.04
CA TRP A 22 -17.07 -13.15 -12.58
C TRP A 22 -16.79 -13.33 -11.08
N MET A 23 -15.62 -12.92 -10.60
CA MET A 23 -15.30 -12.92 -9.16
C MET A 23 -16.30 -12.08 -8.36
N GLN A 24 -16.70 -10.93 -8.89
CA GLN A 24 -17.72 -10.08 -8.27
C GLN A 24 -19.08 -10.79 -8.18
N LYS A 25 -19.53 -11.44 -9.26
CA LYS A 25 -20.78 -12.23 -9.27
C LYS A 25 -20.74 -13.41 -8.31
N LYS A 26 -19.56 -13.97 -8.04
CA LYS A 26 -19.37 -15.04 -7.05
C LYS A 26 -19.24 -14.52 -5.61
N HIS A 27 -19.51 -13.24 -5.38
CA HIS A 27 -19.40 -12.59 -4.06
C HIS A 27 -17.99 -12.75 -3.44
N ILE A 28 -16.96 -12.90 -4.27
CA ILE A 28 -15.58 -12.83 -3.80
C ILE A 28 -15.35 -11.42 -3.27
N SER A 29 -14.71 -11.37 -2.11
CA SER A 29 -14.50 -10.14 -1.40
C SER A 29 -13.76 -9.09 -2.22
N PHE A 30 -14.00 -7.84 -1.87
CA PHE A 30 -13.42 -6.69 -2.55
C PHE A 30 -11.89 -6.74 -2.54
N THR A 31 -11.28 -7.00 -1.39
CA THR A 31 -9.83 -7.06 -1.21
C THR A 31 -9.20 -8.12 -2.11
N LYS A 32 -9.76 -9.34 -2.16
CA LYS A 32 -9.26 -10.41 -3.05
C LYS A 32 -9.34 -10.03 -4.53
N ARG A 33 -10.42 -9.34 -4.94
CA ARG A 33 -10.56 -8.85 -6.32
C ARG A 33 -9.53 -7.77 -6.66
N VAL A 34 -9.26 -6.86 -5.73
CA VAL A 34 -8.21 -5.83 -5.89
C VAL A 34 -6.84 -6.48 -6.08
N PHE A 35 -6.47 -7.44 -5.23
CA PHE A 35 -5.20 -8.16 -5.35
C PHE A 35 -5.10 -9.02 -6.61
N ALA A 36 -6.20 -9.68 -7.01
CA ALA A 36 -6.25 -10.40 -8.26
C ALA A 36 -6.05 -9.45 -9.45
N GLY A 37 -6.72 -8.30 -9.48
CA GLY A 37 -6.54 -7.29 -10.52
C GLY A 37 -5.11 -6.78 -10.59
N LEU A 38 -4.47 -6.53 -9.45
CA LEU A 38 -3.06 -6.15 -9.37
C LEU A 38 -2.15 -7.24 -9.97
N GLY A 39 -2.25 -8.47 -9.48
CA GLY A 39 -1.38 -9.57 -9.90
C GLY A 39 -1.56 -9.92 -11.37
N ILE A 40 -2.81 -10.04 -11.83
CA ILE A 40 -3.13 -10.29 -13.24
C ILE A 40 -2.59 -9.17 -14.13
N GLY A 41 -2.72 -7.91 -13.70
CA GLY A 41 -2.27 -6.77 -14.50
C GLY A 41 -0.76 -6.67 -14.63
N VAL A 42 -0.02 -6.96 -13.56
CA VAL A 42 1.45 -7.04 -13.60
C VAL A 42 1.89 -8.13 -14.58
N VAL A 43 1.34 -9.34 -14.42
CA VAL A 43 1.67 -10.47 -15.31
C VAL A 43 1.36 -10.12 -16.77
N TYR A 44 0.19 -9.53 -17.02
CA TYR A 44 -0.21 -9.19 -18.37
C TYR A 44 0.65 -8.08 -19.00
N GLY A 45 0.98 -7.01 -18.26
CA GLY A 45 1.83 -5.96 -18.79
C GLY A 45 3.27 -6.41 -19.04
N VAL A 46 3.82 -7.31 -18.21
CA VAL A 46 5.11 -7.96 -18.49
C VAL A 46 5.05 -8.83 -19.74
N ILE A 47 3.98 -9.61 -19.94
CA ILE A 47 3.80 -10.39 -21.18
C ILE A 47 3.78 -9.46 -22.40
N LEU A 48 3.08 -8.33 -22.33
CA LEU A 48 3.07 -7.35 -23.43
C LEU A 48 4.47 -6.82 -23.72
N GLN A 49 5.26 -6.53 -22.69
CA GLN A 49 6.63 -6.05 -22.83
C GLN A 49 7.60 -7.11 -23.38
N LEU A 50 7.38 -8.39 -23.09
CA LEU A 50 8.18 -9.49 -23.66
C LEU A 50 7.84 -9.75 -25.12
N LEU A 51 6.57 -9.58 -25.50
CA LEU A 51 6.10 -9.75 -26.88
C LEU A 51 6.40 -8.55 -27.77
N TYR A 52 6.48 -7.35 -27.20
CA TYR A 52 6.68 -6.09 -27.91
C TYR A 52 7.65 -5.17 -27.14
N THR A 53 8.53 -4.46 -27.85
CA THR A 53 9.37 -3.42 -27.21
C THR A 53 8.51 -2.32 -26.56
N SER A 54 8.94 -1.78 -25.41
CA SER A 54 8.19 -0.79 -24.61
C SER A 54 7.76 0.46 -25.38
N ASP A 55 8.54 0.86 -26.40
CA ASP A 55 8.27 2.02 -27.26
C ASP A 55 7.53 1.67 -28.56
N SER A 56 7.02 0.44 -28.68
CA SER A 56 6.30 0.02 -29.88
C SER A 56 4.93 0.67 -30.01
N ASP A 57 4.58 1.07 -31.24
CA ASP A 57 3.26 1.63 -31.59
C ASP A 57 2.09 0.69 -31.20
N ILE A 58 2.36 -0.63 -31.14
CA ILE A 58 1.40 -1.64 -30.68
C ILE A 58 1.08 -1.48 -29.19
N ILE A 59 2.11 -1.33 -28.32
CA ILE A 59 1.90 -1.12 -26.89
C ILE A 59 1.19 0.21 -26.66
N THR A 60 1.68 1.30 -27.26
CA THR A 60 1.10 2.64 -27.06
C THR A 60 -0.39 2.64 -27.40
N LYS A 61 -0.78 2.12 -28.57
CA LYS A 61 -2.18 2.06 -28.99
C LYS A 61 -3.02 1.08 -28.16
N SER A 62 -2.45 -0.05 -27.74
CA SER A 62 -3.16 -1.01 -26.86
C SER A 62 -3.45 -0.37 -25.49
N VAL A 63 -2.46 0.34 -24.94
CA VAL A 63 -2.57 1.06 -23.67
C VAL A 63 -3.62 2.18 -23.74
N ASP A 64 -3.78 2.86 -24.87
CA ASP A 64 -4.85 3.85 -25.05
C ASP A 64 -6.24 3.25 -24.88
N TRP A 65 -6.46 2.02 -25.39
CA TRP A 65 -7.70 1.29 -25.13
C TRP A 65 -7.82 0.87 -23.66
N PHE A 66 -6.72 0.42 -23.04
CA PHE A 66 -6.73 0.05 -21.61
C PHE A 66 -7.04 1.27 -20.72
N ASN A 67 -6.64 2.48 -21.13
CA ASN A 67 -6.91 3.72 -20.42
C ASN A 67 -8.41 4.03 -20.28
N LEU A 68 -9.29 3.46 -21.12
CA LEU A 68 -10.74 3.55 -20.92
C LEU A 68 -11.16 2.98 -19.56
N ALA A 69 -10.56 1.86 -19.15
CA ALA A 69 -10.77 1.29 -17.81
C ALA A 69 -9.89 1.98 -16.76
N GLY A 70 -8.60 2.19 -17.05
CA GLY A 70 -7.64 2.74 -16.09
C GLY A 70 -7.86 4.23 -15.79
N SER A 71 -7.57 5.09 -16.77
CA SER A 71 -7.76 6.55 -16.64
C SER A 71 -9.24 6.93 -16.51
N GLY A 72 -10.15 6.18 -17.14
CA GLY A 72 -11.60 6.37 -16.95
C GLY A 72 -12.01 6.19 -15.49
N TYR A 73 -11.51 5.15 -14.81
CA TYR A 73 -11.74 4.95 -13.38
C TYR A 73 -11.16 6.09 -12.52
N VAL A 74 -9.94 6.56 -12.81
CA VAL A 74 -9.35 7.70 -12.10
C VAL A 74 -10.23 8.95 -12.25
N ARG A 75 -10.75 9.23 -13.44
CA ARG A 75 -11.68 10.35 -13.68
C ARG A 75 -12.98 10.21 -12.90
N LEU A 76 -13.54 9.00 -12.80
CA LEU A 76 -14.73 8.74 -11.98
C LEU A 76 -14.47 9.02 -10.49
N LEU A 77 -13.28 8.70 -9.97
CA LEU A 77 -12.92 9.07 -8.60
C LEU A 77 -12.79 10.56 -8.42
N GLN A 78 -12.05 11.24 -9.31
CA GLN A 78 -11.86 12.69 -9.29
C GLN A 78 -13.18 13.45 -9.36
N MET A 79 -14.15 12.97 -10.14
CA MET A 79 -15.50 13.55 -10.22
C MET A 79 -16.19 13.63 -8.86
N VAL A 80 -15.95 12.66 -7.97
CA VAL A 80 -16.62 12.59 -6.67
C VAL A 80 -15.89 13.40 -5.59
N VAL A 81 -14.62 13.77 -5.80
CA VAL A 81 -13.77 14.46 -4.82
C VAL A 81 -14.37 15.77 -4.35
N ILE A 82 -14.64 16.71 -5.27
CA ILE A 82 -15.10 18.07 -4.92
C ILE A 82 -16.47 18.04 -4.22
N PRO A 83 -17.51 17.34 -4.76
CA PRO A 83 -18.79 17.25 -4.08
C PRO A 83 -18.67 16.62 -2.69
N LEU A 84 -17.88 15.55 -2.55
CA LEU A 84 -17.67 14.84 -1.29
C LEU A 84 -17.06 15.77 -0.24
N ILE A 85 -15.92 16.39 -0.56
CA ILE A 85 -15.20 17.29 0.34
C ILE A 85 -16.11 18.42 0.82
N MET A 86 -16.87 19.03 -0.10
CA MET A 86 -17.73 20.15 0.26
C MET A 86 -18.79 19.73 1.28
N VAL A 87 -19.58 18.70 0.98
CA VAL A 87 -20.69 18.29 1.85
C VAL A 87 -20.20 17.62 3.12
N SER A 88 -19.06 16.92 3.09
CA SER A 88 -18.48 16.27 4.26
C SER A 88 -17.92 17.29 5.26
N ILE A 89 -17.21 18.32 4.79
CA ILE A 89 -16.67 19.38 5.66
C ILE A 89 -17.79 20.22 6.26
N ILE A 90 -18.77 20.62 5.45
CA ILE A 90 -19.96 21.35 5.94
C ILE A 90 -20.68 20.50 7.00
N SER A 91 -20.99 19.24 6.69
CA SER A 91 -21.66 18.32 7.62
C SER A 91 -20.85 18.12 8.89
N ALA A 92 -19.55 17.87 8.78
CA ALA A 92 -18.67 17.66 9.92
C ALA A 92 -18.66 18.88 10.85
N ILE A 93 -18.50 20.09 10.30
CA ILE A 93 -18.45 21.32 11.10
C ILE A 93 -19.79 21.62 11.75
N MET A 94 -20.88 21.47 11.01
CA MET A 94 -22.22 21.67 11.56
C MET A 94 -22.56 20.70 12.67
N ASN A 95 -22.04 19.47 12.62
CA ASN A 95 -22.26 18.42 13.61
C ASN A 95 -21.26 18.46 14.79
N LEU A 96 -20.33 19.44 14.82
CA LEU A 96 -19.43 19.65 15.96
C LEU A 96 -20.25 20.06 17.19
N LYS A 97 -20.41 19.14 18.13
CA LYS A 97 -21.10 19.40 19.40
C LYS A 97 -20.24 20.25 20.31
N GLY A 98 -20.28 21.59 20.19
CA GLY A 98 -19.91 22.60 21.20
C GLY A 98 -18.51 22.56 21.87
N LYS A 99 -17.72 21.49 21.74
CA LYS A 99 -16.43 21.23 22.39
C LYS A 99 -15.29 21.00 21.40
N GLN A 100 -15.59 20.79 20.11
CA GLN A 100 -14.62 20.52 19.06
C GLN A 100 -14.23 21.83 18.36
N ASN A 101 -12.93 22.11 18.27
CA ASN A 101 -12.41 23.35 17.70
C ASN A 101 -11.73 23.05 16.36
N LEU A 102 -12.33 23.52 15.27
CA LEU A 102 -11.83 23.36 13.90
C LEU A 102 -10.38 23.82 13.72
N GLY A 103 -10.00 24.91 14.39
CA GLY A 103 -8.63 25.40 14.38
C GLY A 103 -7.66 24.41 15.02
N LYS A 104 -8.05 23.75 16.11
CA LYS A 104 -7.22 22.73 16.77
C LYS A 104 -7.09 21.46 15.91
N MET A 105 -8.16 21.03 15.25
CA MET A 105 -8.12 19.91 14.30
C MET A 105 -7.14 20.19 13.16
N SER A 106 -7.33 21.32 12.48
CA SER A 106 -6.49 21.72 11.34
C SER A 106 -5.03 21.89 11.74
N LEU A 107 -4.76 22.56 12.87
CA LEU A 107 -3.41 22.77 13.38
C LEU A 107 -2.73 21.45 13.76
N SER A 108 -3.46 20.52 14.41
CA SER A 108 -2.91 19.21 14.75
C SER A 108 -2.53 18.41 13.51
N ILE A 109 -3.39 18.40 12.49
CA ILE A 109 -3.14 17.67 11.23
C ILE A 109 -1.92 18.27 10.52
N ILE A 110 -1.91 19.59 10.30
CA ILE A 110 -0.81 20.29 9.61
C ILE A 110 0.50 20.09 10.37
N ALA A 111 0.49 20.21 11.69
CA ALA A 111 1.69 19.99 12.50
C ALA A 111 2.25 18.57 12.30
N ILE A 112 1.39 17.55 12.30
CA ILE A 112 1.84 16.17 12.07
C ILE A 112 2.41 16.01 10.65
N LEU A 113 1.72 16.50 9.61
CA LEU A 113 2.17 16.42 8.22
C LEU A 113 3.55 17.11 8.00
N LEU A 114 3.78 18.27 8.61
CA LEU A 114 5.06 18.98 8.50
C LEU A 114 6.17 18.28 9.28
N ILE A 115 5.86 17.74 10.47
CA ILE A 115 6.82 16.96 11.27
C ILE A 115 7.21 15.69 10.51
N THR A 116 6.24 14.95 9.97
CA THR A 116 6.51 13.72 9.21
C THR A 116 7.28 14.04 7.91
N THR A 117 7.03 15.19 7.29
CA THR A 117 7.82 15.66 6.13
C THR A 117 9.28 15.95 6.50
N ALA A 118 9.52 16.61 7.62
CA ALA A 118 10.88 16.86 8.11
C ALA A 118 11.64 15.55 8.39
N ILE A 119 10.94 14.57 8.98
CA ILE A 119 11.47 13.22 9.21
C ILE A 119 11.75 12.52 7.87
N ALA A 120 10.83 12.62 6.90
CA ALA A 120 10.99 12.03 5.58
C ALA A 120 12.19 12.62 4.81
N ALA A 121 12.42 13.93 4.91
CA ALA A 121 13.62 14.60 4.38
C ALA A 121 14.89 14.04 5.04
N SER A 122 14.89 13.89 6.36
CA SER A 122 16.02 13.31 7.11
C SER A 122 16.31 11.87 6.71
N VAL A 123 15.27 11.03 6.58
CA VAL A 123 15.39 9.65 6.10
C VAL A 123 16.00 9.61 4.69
N SER A 124 15.56 10.52 3.83
CA SER A 124 16.09 10.62 2.47
C SER A 124 17.55 11.02 2.45
N ILE A 125 17.96 12.02 3.24
CA ILE A 125 19.36 12.42 3.38
C ILE A 125 20.22 11.24 3.82
N VAL A 126 19.84 10.56 4.91
CA VAL A 126 20.55 9.39 5.42
C VAL A 126 20.65 8.29 4.36
N THR A 127 19.53 7.96 3.71
CA THR A 127 19.50 6.89 2.70
C THR A 127 20.37 7.25 1.49
N SER A 128 20.33 8.50 1.04
CA SER A 128 21.12 8.99 -0.11
C SER A 128 22.62 8.91 0.15
N LEU A 129 23.03 9.25 1.37
CA LEU A 129 24.42 9.18 1.81
C LEU A 129 24.87 7.71 1.99
N SER A 130 24.04 6.85 2.57
CA SER A 130 24.34 5.42 2.76
C SER A 130 24.51 4.67 1.43
N PHE A 131 23.72 5.02 0.41
CA PHE A 131 23.82 4.42 -0.92
C PHE A 131 24.88 5.10 -1.82
N ASN A 132 25.59 6.11 -1.30
CA ASN A 132 26.62 6.87 -1.99
C ASN A 132 26.17 7.37 -3.38
N LEU A 133 24.94 7.91 -3.45
CA LEU A 133 24.31 8.35 -4.70
C LEU A 133 25.05 9.51 -5.39
N LYS A 134 26.10 10.05 -4.77
CA LYS A 134 27.03 11.06 -5.30
C LYS A 134 27.78 10.59 -6.57
N SER A 135 27.85 9.28 -6.79
CA SER A 135 28.66 8.62 -7.85
C SER A 135 27.87 8.20 -9.07
N ILE A 136 26.58 8.57 -9.17
CA ILE A 136 25.86 8.43 -10.42
C ILE A 136 26.48 9.47 -11.36
N GLU A 137 27.28 9.03 -12.33
CA GLU A 137 27.70 9.86 -13.45
C GLU A 137 26.44 10.35 -14.15
N ILE A 138 25.93 11.51 -13.70
CA ILE A 138 24.93 12.30 -14.42
C ILE A 138 25.66 12.91 -15.61
N GLU A 139 26.15 12.06 -16.54
CA GLU A 139 26.45 12.50 -17.90
C GLU A 139 25.10 12.75 -18.55
N GLY A 140 24.61 13.98 -18.40
CA GLY A 140 23.46 14.44 -19.17
C GLY A 140 23.86 14.43 -20.63
N GLY A 141 23.36 13.47 -21.39
CA GLY A 141 23.41 13.55 -22.84
C GLY A 141 22.68 14.81 -23.31
N ASP A 142 22.93 15.22 -24.56
CA ASP A 142 22.33 16.42 -25.16
C ASP A 142 20.79 16.43 -25.04
N ARG A 143 20.16 15.25 -24.96
CA ARG A 143 18.70 15.09 -24.83
C ARG A 143 18.20 15.42 -23.42
N GLU A 144 18.94 15.05 -22.39
CA GLU A 144 18.59 15.25 -20.99
C GLU A 144 18.84 16.70 -20.56
N LEU A 145 19.92 17.32 -21.07
CA LEU A 145 20.17 18.76 -20.90
C LEU A 145 19.08 19.60 -21.58
N ALA A 146 18.62 19.23 -22.78
CA ALA A 146 17.51 19.89 -23.45
C ALA A 146 16.16 19.73 -22.70
N GLN A 147 15.93 18.61 -22.00
CA GLN A 147 14.78 18.45 -21.11
C GLN A 147 14.89 19.32 -19.85
N GLY A 148 16.09 19.43 -19.27
CA GLY A 148 16.39 20.33 -18.15
C GLY A 148 16.11 21.79 -18.49
N GLN A 149 16.50 22.25 -19.68
CA GLN A 149 16.23 23.61 -20.17
C GLN A 149 14.73 23.89 -20.35
N LYS A 150 13.96 22.94 -20.90
CA LYS A 150 12.49 23.05 -21.01
C LYS A 150 11.78 23.09 -19.64
N MET A 151 12.39 22.54 -18.60
CA MET A 151 11.87 22.59 -17.23
C MET A 151 12.19 23.92 -16.53
N GLU A 152 13.33 24.53 -16.88
CA GLU A 152 13.68 25.87 -16.42
C GLU A 152 12.73 26.95 -16.97
N GLU A 153 12.20 26.76 -18.20
CA GLU A 153 11.13 27.61 -18.73
C GLU A 153 9.80 27.45 -17.95
N ARG A 154 9.49 26.27 -17.40
CA ARG A 154 8.31 26.04 -16.55
C ARG A 154 8.45 26.57 -15.11
N LEU A 155 9.66 26.96 -14.71
CA LEU A 155 9.95 27.57 -13.41
C LEU A 155 9.63 29.06 -13.37
N VAL A 156 9.48 29.72 -14.53
CA VAL A 156 9.28 31.17 -14.64
C VAL A 156 7.98 31.63 -13.94
N ASP A 157 6.92 30.82 -13.94
CA ASP A 157 5.66 31.16 -13.26
C ASP A 157 5.69 30.97 -11.72
N VAL A 158 6.66 30.23 -11.18
CA VAL A 158 6.73 29.88 -9.74
C VAL A 158 7.83 30.67 -9.00
N LYS A 159 8.91 31.06 -9.68
CA LYS A 159 10.03 31.80 -9.08
C LYS A 159 9.65 33.17 -8.51
N ASP A 160 8.60 33.80 -9.03
CA ASP A 160 8.18 35.15 -8.61
C ASP A 160 7.19 35.16 -7.44
N GLN A 161 6.76 33.98 -6.94
CA GLN A 161 5.81 33.91 -5.84
C GLN A 161 6.49 33.84 -4.48
N THR A 162 6.40 34.93 -3.72
CA THR A 162 6.80 35.00 -2.32
C THR A 162 5.96 34.06 -1.43
N ILE A 163 6.49 33.61 -0.29
CA ILE A 163 5.73 32.78 0.68
C ILE A 163 4.36 33.41 1.04
N PRO A 164 4.23 34.73 1.27
CA PRO A 164 2.92 35.35 1.47
C PRO A 164 1.96 35.18 0.29
N GLN A 165 2.45 35.29 -0.96
CA GLN A 165 1.61 35.07 -2.15
C GLN A 165 1.13 33.62 -2.24
N GLN A 166 2.01 32.65 -1.96
CA GLN A 166 1.62 31.23 -1.90
C GLN A 166 0.55 30.97 -0.83
N VAL A 167 0.66 31.63 0.34
CA VAL A 167 -0.38 31.55 1.39
C VAL A 167 -1.70 32.17 0.92
N LEU A 168 -1.64 33.30 0.21
CA LEU A 168 -2.83 33.95 -0.36
C LEU A 168 -3.52 33.07 -1.41
N GLU A 169 -2.78 32.24 -2.16
CA GLU A 169 -3.37 31.31 -3.15
C GLU A 169 -4.31 30.27 -2.53
N PHE A 170 -4.17 29.97 -1.24
CA PHE A 170 -5.08 29.08 -0.51
C PHE A 170 -6.44 29.73 -0.21
N ILE A 171 -6.52 31.07 -0.21
CA ILE A 171 -7.77 31.78 0.06
C ILE A 171 -8.58 31.84 -1.24
N PRO A 172 -9.79 31.24 -1.30
CA PRO A 172 -10.63 31.30 -2.49
C PRO A 172 -11.14 32.73 -2.72
N SER A 173 -10.80 33.33 -3.87
CA SER A 173 -11.45 34.55 -4.36
C SER A 173 -12.79 34.24 -5.07
N ASN A 174 -12.89 33.08 -5.72
CA ASN A 174 -14.10 32.55 -6.32
C ASN A 174 -14.22 31.03 -6.05
N PRO A 175 -14.99 30.60 -5.04
CA PRO A 175 -15.08 29.20 -4.67
C PRO A 175 -15.73 28.32 -5.76
N PHE A 176 -16.56 28.89 -6.64
CA PHE A 176 -17.13 28.15 -7.77
C PHE A 176 -16.10 27.87 -8.86
N ALA A 177 -15.17 28.80 -9.09
CA ALA A 177 -14.03 28.55 -9.95
C ALA A 177 -13.12 27.48 -9.34
N ASP A 178 -12.91 27.47 -8.02
CA ASP A 178 -12.13 26.41 -7.37
C ASP A 178 -12.79 25.02 -7.45
N MET A 179 -14.11 24.95 -7.55
CA MET A 179 -14.78 23.66 -7.76
C MET A 179 -14.49 23.02 -9.12
N THR A 180 -13.93 23.77 -10.09
CA THR A 180 -13.50 23.22 -11.39
C THR A 180 -12.16 22.47 -11.30
N GLY A 181 -11.37 22.72 -10.24
CA GLY A 181 -10.04 22.14 -10.07
C GLY A 181 -8.96 22.77 -10.97
N GLU A 182 -9.20 23.97 -11.50
CA GLU A 182 -8.28 24.66 -12.41
C GLU A 182 -6.97 25.08 -11.73
N ARG A 183 -7.00 25.43 -10.43
CA ARG A 183 -5.81 25.79 -9.66
C ARG A 183 -5.28 24.61 -8.87
N ARG A 184 -3.97 24.60 -8.60
CA ARG A 184 -3.32 23.56 -7.77
C ARG A 184 -3.89 23.51 -6.35
N THR A 185 -4.28 24.66 -5.82
CA THR A 185 -4.83 24.84 -4.46
C THR A 185 -6.35 24.69 -4.40
N SER A 186 -7.03 24.43 -5.51
CA SER A 186 -8.49 24.45 -5.61
C SER A 186 -9.19 23.51 -4.62
N THR A 187 -8.68 22.28 -4.44
CA THR A 187 -9.24 21.34 -3.45
C THR A 187 -9.20 21.90 -2.03
N LEU A 188 -8.08 22.52 -1.64
CA LEU A 188 -7.91 23.15 -0.34
C LEU A 188 -8.78 24.41 -0.19
N ALA A 189 -8.90 25.21 -1.25
CA ALA A 189 -9.76 26.36 -1.29
C ALA A 189 -11.25 25.97 -1.09
N VAL A 190 -11.69 24.86 -1.70
CA VAL A 190 -13.03 24.29 -1.46
C VAL A 190 -13.21 23.85 -0.01
N VAL A 191 -12.21 23.22 0.63
CA VAL A 191 -12.25 22.88 2.07
C VAL A 191 -12.44 24.14 2.92
N ILE A 192 -11.65 25.19 2.68
CA ILE A 192 -11.70 26.44 3.44
C ILE A 192 -13.07 27.10 3.29
N PHE A 193 -13.57 27.22 2.06
CA PHE A 193 -14.90 27.77 1.79
C PHE A 193 -16.02 26.97 2.48
N SER A 194 -15.95 25.63 2.37
CA SER A 194 -16.89 24.71 3.02
C SER A 194 -16.86 24.86 4.54
N ALA A 195 -15.68 25.15 5.10
CA ALA A 195 -15.54 25.43 6.50
C ALA A 195 -16.21 26.74 6.94
N PHE A 196 -16.08 27.81 6.15
CA PHE A 196 -16.80 29.06 6.39
C PHE A 196 -18.32 28.85 6.38
N ILE A 197 -18.85 28.06 5.44
CA ILE A 197 -20.27 27.70 5.40
C ILE A 197 -20.67 26.97 6.70
N GLY A 198 -19.92 25.94 7.08
CA GLY A 198 -20.21 25.18 8.31
C GLY A 198 -20.23 26.05 9.56
N VAL A 199 -19.24 26.95 9.70
CA VAL A 199 -19.16 27.90 10.84
C VAL A 199 -20.31 28.91 10.80
N ALA A 200 -20.68 29.41 9.61
CA ALA A 200 -21.81 30.31 9.46
C ALA A 200 -23.13 29.64 9.90
N VAL A 201 -23.31 28.35 9.59
CA VAL A 201 -24.48 27.58 10.03
C VAL A 201 -24.49 27.39 11.55
N LEU A 202 -23.34 27.12 12.19
CA LEU A 202 -23.23 27.11 13.66
C LEU A 202 -23.60 28.47 14.28
N GLY A 203 -23.23 29.56 13.62
CA GLY A 203 -23.64 30.92 14.02
C GLY A 203 -25.14 31.16 13.84
N LEU A 204 -25.74 30.64 12.76
CA LEU A 204 -27.17 30.69 12.50
C LEU A 204 -27.97 29.84 13.49
N ASP A 205 -27.46 28.68 13.91
CA ASP A 205 -28.11 27.78 14.87
C ASP A 205 -28.49 28.51 16.17
N ARG A 206 -27.66 29.46 16.60
CA ARG A 206 -27.91 30.30 17.79
C ARG A 206 -28.97 31.39 17.57
N LYS A 207 -29.12 31.91 16.36
CA LYS A 207 -29.98 33.07 16.05
C LYS A 207 -31.29 32.70 15.35
N LYS A 208 -31.27 31.61 14.58
CA LYS A 208 -32.25 31.17 13.58
C LYS A 208 -32.23 29.63 13.47
N PRO A 209 -32.61 28.90 14.54
CA PRO A 209 -32.44 27.45 14.63
C PRO A 209 -33.23 26.68 13.56
N GLN A 210 -34.43 27.14 13.21
CA GLN A 210 -35.26 26.47 12.20
C GLN A 210 -34.60 26.49 10.80
N GLN A 211 -33.96 27.60 10.44
CA GLN A 211 -33.22 27.71 9.17
C GLN A 211 -31.94 26.86 9.20
N ALA A 212 -31.22 26.84 10.32
CA ALA A 212 -30.04 26.01 10.49
C ALA A 212 -30.37 24.51 10.37
N GLU A 213 -31.47 24.06 10.98
CA GLU A 213 -31.89 22.66 10.92
C GLU A 213 -32.39 22.27 9.52
N THR A 214 -33.10 23.17 8.83
CA THR A 214 -33.49 22.94 7.42
C THR A 214 -32.26 22.76 6.53
N PHE A 215 -31.24 23.60 6.71
CA PHE A 215 -29.98 23.48 5.98
C PHE A 215 -29.24 22.17 6.33
N ARG A 216 -29.24 21.78 7.62
CA ARG A 216 -28.66 20.51 8.09
C ARG A 216 -29.31 19.31 7.43
N GLY A 217 -30.64 19.27 7.36
CA GLY A 217 -31.38 18.23 6.64
C GLY A 217 -30.97 18.12 5.18
N MET A 218 -30.86 19.25 4.48
CA MET A 218 -30.43 19.31 3.08
C MET A 218 -29.00 18.79 2.89
N VAL A 219 -28.05 19.28 3.68
CA VAL A 219 -26.64 18.84 3.61
C VAL A 219 -26.51 17.35 3.88
N ASN A 220 -27.21 16.82 4.89
CA ASN A 220 -27.18 15.40 5.22
C ASN A 220 -27.74 14.53 4.08
N ALA A 221 -28.82 14.98 3.43
CA ALA A 221 -29.38 14.29 2.27
C ALA A 221 -28.38 14.25 1.09
N VAL A 222 -27.74 15.39 0.78
CA VAL A 222 -26.72 15.44 -0.27
C VAL A 222 -25.51 14.59 0.09
N TYR A 223 -25.03 14.64 1.34
CA TYR A 223 -23.93 13.79 1.82
C TYR A 223 -24.24 12.30 1.62
N ALA A 224 -25.45 11.85 1.98
CA ALA A 224 -25.85 10.45 1.79
C ALA A 224 -25.84 10.03 0.31
N VAL A 225 -26.33 10.91 -0.59
CA VAL A 225 -26.31 10.67 -2.05
C VAL A 225 -24.88 10.63 -2.57
N VAL A 226 -24.02 11.57 -2.19
CA VAL A 226 -22.62 11.64 -2.60
C VAL A 226 -21.86 10.39 -2.11
N MET A 227 -22.04 9.99 -0.86
CA MET A 227 -21.44 8.76 -0.32
C MET A 227 -21.92 7.51 -1.04
N ARG A 228 -23.17 7.49 -1.51
CA ARG A 228 -23.67 6.40 -2.35
C ARG A 228 -22.92 6.35 -3.68
N ILE A 229 -22.68 7.50 -4.31
CA ILE A 229 -21.89 7.60 -5.55
C ILE A 229 -20.45 7.15 -5.30
N VAL A 230 -19.79 7.60 -4.22
CA VAL A 230 -18.45 7.13 -3.81
C VAL A 230 -18.41 5.60 -3.78
N THR A 231 -19.37 4.99 -3.09
CA THR A 231 -19.44 3.52 -2.95
C THR A 231 -19.63 2.82 -4.31
N LEU A 232 -20.37 3.41 -5.24
CA LEU A 232 -20.55 2.85 -6.59
C LEU A 232 -19.24 2.91 -7.38
N VAL A 233 -18.55 4.05 -7.35
CA VAL A 233 -17.26 4.22 -8.05
C VAL A 233 -16.19 3.30 -7.45
N LEU A 234 -16.11 3.18 -6.12
CA LEU A 234 -15.14 2.31 -5.45
C LEU A 234 -15.37 0.82 -5.71
N ARG A 235 -16.57 0.38 -6.12
CA ARG A 235 -16.75 -1.01 -6.56
C ARG A 235 -15.99 -1.32 -7.86
N LEU A 236 -15.61 -0.29 -8.62
CA LEU A 236 -14.85 -0.42 -9.87
C LEU A 236 -13.32 -0.50 -9.65
N THR A 237 -12.84 -0.33 -8.41
CA THR A 237 -11.41 -0.34 -8.09
C THR A 237 -10.62 -1.53 -8.65
N PRO A 238 -11.09 -2.80 -8.58
CA PRO A 238 -10.33 -3.93 -9.12
C PRO A 238 -10.03 -3.81 -10.62
N TYR A 239 -10.99 -3.31 -11.39
CA TYR A 239 -10.90 -3.19 -12.84
C TYR A 239 -9.96 -2.06 -13.26
N GLY A 240 -10.05 -0.92 -12.55
CA GLY A 240 -9.15 0.21 -12.76
C GLY A 240 -7.72 -0.14 -12.39
N ILE A 241 -7.50 -0.84 -11.27
CA ILE A 241 -6.16 -1.28 -10.83
C ILE A 241 -5.52 -2.20 -11.86
N LEU A 242 -6.26 -3.19 -12.38
CA LEU A 242 -5.79 -4.08 -13.45
C LEU A 242 -5.26 -3.28 -14.65
N ALA A 243 -6.05 -2.34 -15.16
CA ALA A 243 -5.67 -1.55 -16.34
C ALA A 243 -4.50 -0.60 -16.06
N LEU A 244 -4.49 0.06 -14.90
CA LEU A 244 -3.44 1.01 -14.51
C LEU A 244 -2.08 0.31 -14.33
N ILE A 245 -2.04 -0.83 -13.63
CA ILE A 245 -0.77 -1.53 -13.42
C ILE A 245 -0.27 -2.22 -14.69
N THR A 246 -1.18 -2.71 -15.54
CA THR A 246 -0.82 -3.24 -16.88
C THR A 246 -0.14 -2.16 -17.71
N LYS A 247 -0.71 -0.94 -17.73
CA LYS A 247 -0.10 0.20 -18.43
C LYS A 247 1.31 0.46 -17.92
N VAL A 248 1.47 0.61 -16.61
CA VAL A 248 2.77 0.94 -16.02
C VAL A 248 3.82 -0.13 -16.33
N THR A 249 3.47 -1.40 -16.17
CA THR A 249 4.39 -2.51 -16.46
C THR A 249 4.69 -2.65 -17.96
N ALA A 250 3.73 -2.40 -18.85
CA ALA A 250 3.94 -2.51 -20.29
C ALA A 250 4.79 -1.37 -20.89
N THR A 251 4.75 -0.16 -20.32
CA THR A 251 5.38 1.04 -20.92
C THR A 251 6.69 1.47 -20.28
N THR A 252 7.20 0.75 -19.28
CA THR A 252 8.43 1.16 -18.56
C THR A 252 9.65 0.44 -19.12
N ASN A 253 10.65 1.16 -19.66
CA ASN A 253 11.84 0.57 -20.29
C ASN A 253 12.81 -0.04 -19.26
N PRO A 254 13.19 -1.33 -19.36
CA PRO A 254 14.13 -1.97 -18.43
C PRO A 254 15.55 -1.39 -18.48
N ASP A 255 16.01 -0.92 -19.64
CA ASP A 255 17.37 -0.38 -19.81
C ASP A 255 17.55 0.97 -19.09
N GLU A 256 16.50 1.79 -19.06
CA GLU A 256 16.46 3.04 -18.29
C GLU A 256 16.43 2.76 -16.78
N ILE A 257 15.78 1.67 -16.36
CA ILE A 257 15.78 1.21 -14.95
C ILE A 257 17.18 0.75 -14.54
N LEU A 258 17.90 0.01 -15.38
CA LEU A 258 19.23 -0.52 -15.06
C LEU A 258 20.27 0.59 -14.81
N LYS A 259 20.24 1.67 -15.61
CA LYS A 259 21.14 2.83 -15.45
C LYS A 259 20.95 3.57 -14.13
N LEU A 260 19.73 3.55 -13.58
CA LEU A 260 19.35 4.28 -12.36
C LEU A 260 18.91 3.35 -11.23
N ILE A 261 19.26 2.05 -11.32
CA ILE A 261 18.75 1.03 -10.40
C ILE A 261 19.15 1.30 -8.94
N LYS A 262 20.36 1.85 -8.73
CA LYS A 262 20.83 2.28 -7.39
C LYS A 262 19.93 3.38 -6.81
N PHE A 263 19.55 4.37 -7.61
CA PHE A 263 18.66 5.46 -7.21
C PHE A 263 17.24 4.96 -6.92
N VAL A 264 16.71 4.08 -7.78
CA VAL A 264 15.41 3.45 -7.58
C VAL A 264 15.38 2.64 -6.29
N ILE A 265 16.38 1.78 -6.06
CA ILE A 265 16.49 0.97 -4.83
C ILE A 265 16.57 1.88 -3.61
N ALA A 266 17.46 2.88 -3.62
CA ALA A 266 17.60 3.83 -2.51
C ALA A 266 16.28 4.56 -2.23
N SER A 267 15.56 4.98 -3.27
CA SER A 267 14.24 5.62 -3.13
C SER A 267 13.23 4.69 -2.45
N TYR A 268 13.12 3.44 -2.88
CA TYR A 268 12.21 2.47 -2.26
C TYR A 268 12.60 2.11 -0.83
N VAL A 269 13.90 2.02 -0.53
CA VAL A 269 14.38 1.85 0.85
C VAL A 269 13.94 3.02 1.72
N ALA A 270 14.14 4.27 1.28
CA ALA A 270 13.69 5.46 2.02
C ALA A 270 12.17 5.46 2.24
N LEU A 271 11.39 5.09 1.22
CA LEU A 271 9.94 4.99 1.31
C LEU A 271 9.50 3.91 2.33
N ILE A 272 10.13 2.74 2.32
CA ILE A 272 9.84 1.65 3.26
C ILE A 272 10.22 2.05 4.68
N VAL A 273 11.38 2.66 4.89
CA VAL A 273 11.81 3.18 6.19
C VAL A 273 10.80 4.20 6.72
N MET A 274 10.36 5.14 5.88
CA MET A 274 9.36 6.12 6.30
C MET A 274 7.99 5.48 6.58
N PHE A 275 7.60 4.45 5.81
CA PHE A 275 6.40 3.68 6.11
C PHE A 275 6.50 2.97 7.47
N ILE A 276 7.66 2.39 7.81
CA ILE A 276 7.92 1.80 9.13
C ILE A 276 7.83 2.88 10.22
N ILE A 277 8.38 4.07 9.98
CA ILE A 277 8.25 5.20 10.91
C ILE A 277 6.78 5.57 11.15
N HIS A 278 5.93 5.58 10.11
CA HIS A 278 4.49 5.75 10.31
C HIS A 278 3.92 4.67 11.24
N LEU A 279 4.29 3.39 11.05
CA LEU A 279 3.83 2.30 11.92
C LEU A 279 4.31 2.45 13.37
N ILE A 280 5.54 2.93 13.56
CA ILE A 280 6.06 3.27 14.88
C ILE A 280 5.22 4.38 15.52
N ILE A 281 4.94 5.47 14.79
CA ILE A 281 4.08 6.55 15.26
C ILE A 281 2.70 5.99 15.64
N ILE A 282 2.06 5.22 14.78
CA ILE A 282 0.76 4.57 15.05
C ILE A 282 0.81 3.74 16.33
N SER A 283 1.88 2.95 16.53
CA SER A 283 2.08 2.15 17.74
C SER A 283 2.28 3.00 18.99
N LEU A 284 3.03 4.10 18.91
CA LEU A 284 3.26 5.02 20.03
C LEU A 284 1.96 5.69 20.50
N PHE A 285 0.99 5.88 19.60
CA PHE A 285 -0.34 6.40 19.93
C PHE A 285 -1.35 5.31 20.36
N GLY A 286 -0.88 4.07 20.58
CA GLY A 286 -1.66 2.99 21.17
C GLY A 286 -2.53 2.21 20.18
N PHE A 287 -2.25 2.30 18.88
CA PHE A 287 -2.95 1.52 17.86
C PHE A 287 -2.11 0.31 17.43
N ASN A 288 -2.78 -0.82 17.18
CA ASN A 288 -2.09 -2.01 16.67
C ASN A 288 -1.68 -1.79 15.19
N PRO A 289 -0.39 -1.79 14.85
CA PRO A 289 0.08 -1.47 13.51
C PRO A 289 -0.32 -2.53 12.46
N ILE A 290 -0.45 -3.79 12.86
CA ILE A 290 -0.89 -4.87 11.95
C ILE A 290 -2.34 -4.66 11.54
N THR A 291 -3.19 -4.29 12.49
CA THR A 291 -4.61 -3.98 12.25
C THR A 291 -4.74 -2.75 11.35
N TYR A 292 -3.95 -1.71 11.62
CA TYR A 292 -3.86 -0.53 10.77
C TYR A 292 -3.51 -0.91 9.32
N VAL A 293 -2.40 -1.64 9.12
CA VAL A 293 -1.94 -2.05 7.78
C VAL A 293 -3.04 -2.81 7.03
N LYS A 294 -3.66 -3.81 7.65
CA LYS A 294 -4.75 -4.59 7.03
C LYS A 294 -5.89 -3.70 6.52
N LYS A 295 -6.26 -2.68 7.30
CA LYS A 295 -7.37 -1.77 7.00
C LYS A 295 -7.04 -0.78 5.88
N VAL A 296 -5.82 -0.24 5.86
CA VAL A 296 -5.39 0.77 4.88
C VAL A 296 -4.87 0.18 3.57
N LEU A 297 -4.47 -1.08 3.55
CA LEU A 297 -3.80 -1.71 2.40
C LEU A 297 -4.54 -1.56 1.06
N PRO A 298 -5.88 -1.72 0.96
CA PRO A 298 -6.57 -1.50 -0.31
C PRO A 298 -6.43 -0.06 -0.85
N THR A 299 -6.41 0.91 0.04
CA THR A 299 -6.20 2.33 -0.26
C THR A 299 -4.78 2.60 -0.72
N LEU A 300 -3.80 1.99 -0.06
CA LEU A 300 -2.39 2.12 -0.43
C LEU A 300 -2.10 1.48 -1.80
N ILE A 301 -2.71 0.34 -2.12
CA ILE A 301 -2.56 -0.30 -3.44
C ILE A 301 -3.19 0.57 -4.53
N PHE A 302 -4.37 1.14 -4.26
CA PHE A 302 -4.98 2.07 -5.20
C PHE A 302 -4.09 3.30 -5.40
N ALA A 303 -3.58 3.92 -4.34
CA ALA A 303 -2.66 5.05 -4.42
C ALA A 303 -1.38 4.70 -5.20
N PHE A 304 -0.80 3.53 -4.93
CA PHE A 304 0.37 3.00 -5.62
C PHE A 304 0.15 2.88 -7.13
N THR A 305 -0.97 2.27 -7.53
CA THR A 305 -1.26 1.99 -8.95
C THR A 305 -1.79 3.20 -9.71
N SER A 306 -2.57 4.07 -9.05
CA SER A 306 -3.14 5.26 -9.67
C SER A 306 -2.16 6.41 -9.80
N ARG A 307 -1.12 6.46 -8.95
CA ARG A 307 -0.15 7.57 -8.92
C ARG A 307 -0.81 8.94 -8.74
N SER A 308 -1.91 8.99 -7.99
CA SER A 308 -2.58 10.24 -7.64
C SER A 308 -3.13 10.21 -6.21
N SER A 309 -2.55 11.05 -5.34
CA SER A 309 -3.07 11.28 -3.99
C SER A 309 -4.45 11.93 -4.02
N ALA A 310 -4.69 12.85 -4.97
CA ALA A 310 -6.00 13.49 -5.16
C ALA A 310 -7.09 12.48 -5.54
N ALA A 311 -6.80 11.55 -6.46
CA ALA A 311 -7.75 10.50 -6.82
C ALA A 311 -8.05 9.52 -5.66
N ALA A 312 -7.12 9.39 -4.71
CA ALA A 312 -7.27 8.52 -3.55
C ALA A 312 -8.09 9.14 -2.41
N ILE A 313 -8.41 10.43 -2.45
CA ILE A 313 -9.15 11.12 -1.37
C ILE A 313 -10.45 10.40 -0.98
N PRO A 314 -11.34 9.98 -1.91
CA PRO A 314 -12.60 9.37 -1.52
C PRO A 314 -12.39 8.03 -0.79
N LEU A 315 -11.45 7.20 -1.29
CA LEU A 315 -11.10 5.91 -0.69
C LEU A 315 -10.36 6.09 0.65
N ASN A 316 -9.54 7.13 0.76
CA ASN A 316 -8.84 7.51 1.97
C ASN A 316 -9.82 7.95 3.06
N VAL A 317 -10.73 8.88 2.76
CA VAL A 317 -11.77 9.34 3.68
C VAL A 317 -12.67 8.18 4.11
N GLU A 318 -13.09 7.31 3.19
CA GLU A 318 -13.88 6.11 3.54
C GLU A 318 -13.09 5.19 4.49
N THR A 319 -11.80 4.96 4.22
CA THR A 319 -10.97 4.10 5.06
C THR A 319 -10.81 4.66 6.46
N GLN A 320 -10.50 5.95 6.57
CA GLN A 320 -10.37 6.63 7.86
C GLN A 320 -11.68 6.57 8.66
N THR A 321 -12.81 6.86 8.03
CA THR A 321 -14.11 6.91 8.71
C THR A 321 -14.70 5.53 9.01
N LYS A 322 -14.73 4.63 8.03
CA LYS A 322 -15.43 3.33 8.14
C LYS A 322 -14.58 2.21 8.72
N ARG A 323 -13.25 2.33 8.69
CA ARG A 323 -12.33 1.27 9.14
C ARG A 323 -11.45 1.72 10.31
N LEU A 324 -10.97 2.96 10.30
CA LEU A 324 -10.07 3.46 11.35
C LEU A 324 -10.78 4.19 12.50
N GLY A 325 -12.08 4.46 12.38
CA GLY A 325 -12.86 5.13 13.43
C GLY A 325 -12.53 6.62 13.58
N VAL A 326 -12.04 7.26 12.53
CA VAL A 326 -11.73 8.70 12.52
C VAL A 326 -13.01 9.49 12.20
N SER A 327 -13.23 10.62 12.89
CA SER A 327 -14.37 11.50 12.63
C SER A 327 -14.33 12.06 11.20
N ASP A 328 -15.50 12.26 10.57
CA ASP A 328 -15.59 12.75 9.19
C ASP A 328 -14.79 14.06 8.97
N GLY A 329 -14.85 14.98 9.93
CA GLY A 329 -14.12 16.24 9.86
C GLY A 329 -12.61 16.05 9.79
N ILE A 330 -12.04 15.25 10.70
CA ILE A 330 -10.60 14.97 10.73
C ILE A 330 -10.18 14.19 9.49
N ALA A 331 -10.96 13.20 9.06
CA ALA A 331 -10.63 12.39 7.88
C ALA A 331 -10.61 13.20 6.57
N ASN A 332 -11.58 14.11 6.37
CA ASN A 332 -11.62 14.95 5.18
C ASN A 332 -10.52 16.02 5.20
N LEU A 333 -10.26 16.64 6.35
CA LEU A 333 -9.17 17.60 6.49
C LEU A 333 -7.81 16.93 6.28
N SER A 334 -7.56 15.76 6.90
CA SER A 334 -6.29 15.05 6.77
C SER A 334 -6.05 14.57 5.35
N ALA A 335 -7.06 13.97 4.70
CA ALA A 335 -6.94 13.50 3.32
C ALA A 335 -6.74 14.66 2.32
N SER A 336 -7.42 15.80 2.53
CA SER A 336 -7.30 16.96 1.65
C SER A 336 -5.99 17.70 1.86
N PHE A 337 -5.61 17.98 3.11
CA PHE A 337 -4.34 18.64 3.42
C PHE A 337 -3.17 17.77 3.02
N GLY A 338 -3.15 16.49 3.38
CA GLY A 338 -2.08 15.57 3.01
C GLY A 338 -1.96 15.29 1.51
N ALA A 339 -2.99 15.61 0.71
CA ALA A 339 -2.89 15.61 -0.74
C ALA A 339 -2.16 16.84 -1.31
N THR A 340 -1.93 17.90 -0.52
CA THR A 340 -1.35 19.18 -1.00
C THR A 340 -0.27 19.81 -0.11
N ILE A 341 -0.14 19.36 1.13
CA ILE A 341 0.73 19.89 2.17
C ILE A 341 1.42 18.70 2.84
N GLY A 342 2.72 18.80 3.05
CA GLY A 342 3.48 17.83 3.83
C GLY A 342 3.51 16.42 3.22
N GLN A 343 3.65 16.32 1.91
CA GLN A 343 3.74 15.03 1.22
C GLN A 343 5.10 14.35 1.46
N ASN A 344 5.17 13.36 2.36
CA ASN A 344 6.44 12.70 2.71
C ASN A 344 7.24 12.12 1.54
N GLY A 345 6.58 11.49 0.56
CA GLY A 345 7.22 10.92 -0.62
C GLY A 345 7.58 11.98 -1.68
N CYS A 346 6.61 12.82 -2.04
CA CYS A 346 6.75 13.75 -3.16
C CYS A 346 7.46 15.06 -2.81
N ALA A 347 7.24 15.59 -1.60
CA ALA A 347 7.87 16.82 -1.13
C ALA A 347 9.04 16.55 -0.18
N GLY A 348 8.96 15.50 0.64
CA GLY A 348 10.02 15.12 1.58
C GLY A 348 11.18 14.38 0.91
N ILE A 349 10.94 13.11 0.56
CA ILE A 349 11.98 12.16 0.18
C ILE A 349 12.62 12.53 -1.16
N TYR A 350 11.82 12.72 -2.20
CA TYR A 350 12.35 12.86 -3.55
C TYR A 350 13.18 14.15 -3.74
N PRO A 351 12.71 15.36 -3.37
CA PRO A 351 13.51 16.58 -3.47
C PRO A 351 14.79 16.54 -2.64
N ALA A 352 14.73 15.99 -1.42
CA ALA A 352 15.91 15.84 -0.57
C ALA A 352 16.96 14.89 -1.16
N MET A 353 16.52 13.80 -1.79
CA MET A 353 17.41 12.85 -2.45
C MET A 353 18.14 13.51 -3.63
N LEU A 354 17.39 14.26 -4.45
CA LEU A 354 17.96 15.00 -5.59
C LEU A 354 18.96 16.05 -5.13
N ALA A 355 18.64 16.82 -4.09
CA ALA A 355 19.54 17.84 -3.57
C ALA A 355 20.86 17.23 -3.06
N VAL A 356 20.80 16.12 -2.32
CA VAL A 356 22.00 15.40 -1.83
C VAL A 356 22.85 14.84 -2.96
N MET A 357 22.22 14.38 -4.05
CA MET A 357 22.92 13.87 -5.22
C MET A 357 23.60 14.98 -6.04
N ILE A 358 22.94 16.11 -6.19
CA ILE A 358 23.41 17.21 -7.05
C ILE A 358 24.44 18.08 -6.33
N ALA A 359 24.34 18.28 -5.01
CA ALA A 359 25.23 19.17 -4.25
C ALA A 359 26.74 18.96 -4.52
N PRO A 360 27.29 17.73 -4.57
CA PRO A 360 28.71 17.51 -4.87
C PRO A 360 29.15 18.03 -6.25
N THR A 361 28.24 18.05 -7.25
CA THR A 361 28.56 18.48 -8.62
C THR A 361 28.90 19.96 -8.72
N VAL A 362 28.44 20.76 -7.74
CA VAL A 362 28.73 22.19 -7.61
C VAL A 362 29.68 22.50 -6.44
N GLY A 363 30.37 21.48 -5.93
CA GLY A 363 31.34 21.62 -4.85
C GLY A 363 30.74 21.79 -3.44
N ILE A 364 29.43 21.56 -3.27
CA ILE A 364 28.77 21.60 -1.96
C ILE A 364 28.90 20.23 -1.29
N ASP A 365 29.37 20.19 -0.04
CA ASP A 365 29.40 18.96 0.75
C ASP A 365 28.02 18.65 1.35
N PRO A 366 27.33 17.58 0.91
CA PRO A 366 26.01 17.22 1.43
C PRO A 366 26.06 16.61 2.85
N MET A 367 27.24 16.35 3.41
CA MET A 367 27.40 15.94 4.81
C MET A 367 27.46 17.11 5.78
N SER A 368 27.62 18.35 5.27
CA SER A 368 27.76 19.52 6.13
C SER A 368 26.45 19.79 6.89
N TRP A 369 26.57 20.14 8.17
CA TRP A 369 25.42 20.44 9.01
C TRP A 369 24.59 21.61 8.47
N ASP A 370 25.25 22.61 7.90
CA ASP A 370 24.60 23.77 7.27
C ASP A 370 23.71 23.35 6.10
N PHE A 371 24.22 22.50 5.20
CA PHE A 371 23.45 21.96 4.09
C PHE A 371 22.26 21.12 4.56
N ILE A 372 22.47 20.20 5.52
CA ILE A 372 21.42 19.28 6.00
C ILE A 372 20.28 20.06 6.66
N ILE A 373 20.58 21.00 7.55
CA ILE A 373 19.57 21.80 8.25
C ILE A 373 18.80 22.67 7.24
N THR A 374 19.52 23.35 6.36
CA THR A 374 18.91 24.19 5.31
C THR A 374 18.02 23.38 4.41
N LEU A 375 18.47 22.21 3.96
CA LEU A 375 17.68 21.32 3.10
C LEU A 375 16.38 20.88 3.78
N ILE A 376 16.42 20.45 5.04
CA ILE A 376 15.22 20.03 5.78
C ILE A 376 14.23 21.20 5.90
N LEU A 377 14.70 22.40 6.25
CA LEU A 377 13.84 23.58 6.37
C LEU A 377 13.21 23.97 5.02
N VAL A 378 14.01 24.01 3.96
CA VAL A 378 13.55 24.33 2.60
C VAL A 378 12.53 23.30 2.13
N VAL A 379 12.76 22.00 2.38
CA VAL A 379 11.81 20.93 2.04
C VAL A 379 10.48 21.08 2.78
N VAL A 380 10.51 21.37 4.09
CA VAL A 380 9.29 21.58 4.88
C VAL A 380 8.50 22.77 4.36
N ILE A 381 9.17 23.89 4.10
CA ILE A 381 8.54 25.12 3.56
C ILE A 381 8.00 24.89 2.15
N SER A 382 8.76 24.21 1.30
CA SER A 382 8.38 23.92 -0.10
C SER A 382 7.30 22.85 -0.22
N SER A 383 7.01 22.12 0.86
CA SER A 383 5.94 21.11 0.87
C SER A 383 4.53 21.72 0.84
N PHE A 384 4.39 23.03 1.04
CA PHE A 384 3.13 23.74 0.89
C PHE A 384 2.76 23.88 -0.59
N GLY A 385 1.52 23.51 -0.94
CA GLY A 385 0.99 23.75 -2.28
C GLY A 385 1.49 22.78 -3.37
N VAL A 386 2.16 21.69 -2.98
CA VAL A 386 2.57 20.64 -3.91
C VAL A 386 1.33 19.85 -4.36
N ALA A 387 0.99 19.95 -5.64
CA ALA A 387 -0.22 19.32 -6.15
C ALA A 387 -0.17 17.79 -6.05
N GLY A 388 -1.19 17.15 -5.47
CA GLY A 388 -1.33 15.69 -5.34
C GLY A 388 -1.72 14.95 -6.63
N VAL A 389 -1.33 15.49 -7.78
CA VAL A 389 -1.53 14.94 -9.13
C VAL A 389 -0.17 14.64 -9.76
N GLY A 390 -0.14 13.82 -10.81
CA GLY A 390 1.11 13.40 -11.45
C GLY A 390 2.03 14.57 -11.81
N GLY A 391 3.32 14.44 -11.50
CA GLY A 391 4.33 15.50 -11.66
C GLY A 391 4.53 16.42 -10.44
N GLY A 392 3.76 16.25 -9.35
CA GLY A 392 3.90 17.06 -8.13
C GLY A 392 5.29 16.98 -7.49
N ALA A 393 5.92 15.81 -7.50
CA ALA A 393 7.28 15.63 -6.97
C ALA A 393 8.32 16.39 -7.78
N THR A 394 8.19 16.40 -9.12
CA THR A 394 9.05 17.20 -9.99
C THR A 394 8.96 18.67 -9.63
N PHE A 395 7.76 19.25 -9.50
CA PHE A 395 7.61 20.64 -9.07
C PHE A 395 8.22 20.92 -7.69
N ALA A 396 7.99 20.06 -6.71
CA ALA A 396 8.59 20.20 -5.38
C ALA A 396 10.13 20.19 -5.46
N SER A 397 10.70 19.31 -6.30
CA SER A 397 12.14 19.26 -6.55
C SER A 397 12.68 20.51 -7.22
N LEU A 398 11.99 21.06 -8.23
CA LEU A 398 12.43 22.30 -8.88
C LEU A 398 12.49 23.47 -7.86
N ILE A 399 11.50 23.56 -6.97
CA ILE A 399 11.46 24.58 -5.91
C ILE A 399 12.64 24.37 -4.95
N VAL A 400 12.81 23.17 -4.39
CA VAL A 400 13.89 22.88 -3.43
C VAL A 400 15.26 23.13 -4.05
N LEU A 401 15.53 22.61 -5.25
CA LEU A 401 16.81 22.80 -5.93
C LEU A 401 17.08 24.28 -6.23
N SER A 402 16.06 25.01 -6.71
CA SER A 402 16.20 26.45 -6.96
C SER A 402 16.45 27.24 -5.67
N THR A 403 15.74 26.94 -4.58
CA THR A 403 15.93 27.62 -3.28
C THR A 403 17.31 27.32 -2.69
N MET A 404 17.85 26.13 -2.95
CA MET A 404 19.20 25.74 -2.54
C MET A 404 20.30 26.16 -3.51
N ASN A 405 19.96 26.91 -4.57
CA ASN A 405 20.88 27.34 -5.62
C ASN A 405 21.63 26.16 -6.30
N LEU A 406 20.94 25.03 -6.45
CA LEU A 406 21.45 23.83 -7.12
C LEU A 406 20.98 23.78 -8.58
N PRO A 407 21.79 23.24 -9.52
CA PRO A 407 21.44 23.19 -10.94
C PRO A 407 20.20 22.32 -11.19
N VAL A 408 19.10 22.97 -11.56
CA VAL A 408 17.82 22.29 -11.79
C VAL A 408 17.84 21.44 -13.07
N ALA A 409 18.66 21.81 -14.06
CA ALA A 409 18.82 21.04 -15.29
C ALA A 409 19.25 19.58 -15.06
N LEU A 410 20.02 19.32 -13.99
CA LEU A 410 20.46 17.97 -13.61
C LEU A 410 19.31 17.10 -13.06
N ALA A 411 18.18 17.69 -12.65
CA ALA A 411 16.98 16.94 -12.28
C ALA A 411 16.29 16.31 -13.51
N GLY A 412 16.53 16.82 -14.73
CA GLY A 412 15.96 16.31 -15.98
C GLY A 412 16.24 14.83 -16.23
N LEU A 413 17.47 14.36 -15.93
CA LEU A 413 17.86 12.95 -16.08
C LEU A 413 17.05 12.02 -15.16
N LEU A 414 16.67 12.51 -13.98
CA LEU A 414 16.05 11.70 -12.91
C LEU A 414 14.52 11.64 -13.02
N ILE A 415 13.95 12.39 -13.97
CA ILE A 415 12.52 12.40 -14.30
C ILE A 415 12.14 11.22 -15.20
N SER A 416 13.08 10.68 -15.99
CA SER A 416 12.84 9.49 -16.81
C SER A 416 12.43 8.26 -15.98
N VAL A 417 12.88 8.17 -14.72
CA VAL A 417 12.50 7.10 -13.77
C VAL A 417 11.39 7.49 -12.79
N GLU A 418 10.88 8.73 -12.90
CA GLU A 418 9.76 9.22 -12.09
C GLU A 418 8.57 8.26 -12.11
N PRO A 419 8.11 7.71 -13.28
CA PRO A 419 6.95 6.85 -13.34
C PRO A 419 6.98 5.63 -12.41
N LEU A 420 8.18 5.10 -12.12
CA LEU A 420 8.41 3.91 -11.30
C LEU A 420 8.35 4.26 -9.81
N ILE A 421 9.10 5.29 -9.40
CA ILE A 421 9.20 5.70 -7.99
C ILE A 421 7.90 6.38 -7.52
N ASP A 422 7.19 7.03 -8.43
CA ASP A 422 5.96 7.78 -8.14
C ASP A 422 4.85 6.92 -7.51
N MET A 423 4.82 5.63 -7.84
CA MET A 423 3.89 4.67 -7.24
C MET A 423 4.10 4.58 -5.72
N GLY A 424 5.34 4.34 -5.30
CA GLY A 424 5.69 4.23 -3.89
C GLY A 424 5.50 5.55 -3.14
N ARG A 425 5.92 6.68 -3.75
CA ARG A 425 5.74 8.03 -3.16
C ARG A 425 4.27 8.35 -2.93
N THR A 426 3.41 8.09 -3.91
CA THR A 426 1.97 8.35 -3.81
C THR A 426 1.34 7.52 -2.71
N ALA A 427 1.66 6.22 -2.64
CA ALA A 427 1.16 5.35 -1.57
C ALA A 427 1.60 5.85 -0.18
N LEU A 428 2.86 6.27 -0.04
CA LEU A 428 3.38 6.80 1.21
C LEU A 428 2.69 8.11 1.62
N ASN A 429 2.45 9.04 0.68
CA ASN A 429 1.72 10.30 0.94
C ASN A 429 0.30 10.04 1.43
N VAL A 430 -0.40 9.11 0.77
CA VAL A 430 -1.76 8.74 1.17
C VAL A 430 -1.74 8.09 2.55
N ASN A 431 -0.75 7.25 2.86
CA ASN A 431 -0.58 6.70 4.20
C ASN A 431 -0.27 7.77 5.26
N ASP A 432 0.56 8.75 4.94
CA ASP A 432 0.90 9.86 5.84
C ASP A 432 -0.35 10.66 6.21
N SER A 433 -1.22 10.98 5.24
CA SER A 433 -2.49 11.65 5.52
C SER A 433 -3.44 10.83 6.43
N MET A 434 -3.48 9.49 6.27
CA MET A 434 -4.21 8.61 7.18
C MET A 434 -3.58 8.54 8.57
N THR A 435 -2.25 8.60 8.64
CA THR A 435 -1.49 8.63 9.89
C THR A 435 -1.77 9.92 10.64
N ALA A 436 -1.70 11.07 9.96
CA ALA A 436 -2.06 12.37 10.50
C ALA A 436 -3.51 12.40 11.01
N GLY A 437 -4.47 11.89 10.23
CA GLY A 437 -5.86 11.83 10.65
C GLY A 437 -6.10 10.94 11.88
N LEU A 438 -5.51 9.73 11.91
CA LEU A 438 -5.67 8.81 13.02
C LEU A 438 -5.01 9.34 14.31
N VAL A 439 -3.80 9.89 14.20
CA VAL A 439 -3.06 10.45 15.34
C VAL A 439 -3.74 11.72 15.85
N SER A 440 -4.16 12.64 14.98
CA SER A 440 -4.95 13.82 15.38
C SER A 440 -6.25 13.42 16.08
N SER A 441 -6.96 12.42 15.54
CA SER A 441 -8.19 11.90 16.14
C SER A 441 -7.96 11.33 17.54
N LYS A 442 -6.83 10.67 17.78
CA LYS A 442 -6.42 10.19 19.10
C LYS A 442 -6.07 11.33 20.06
N ILE A 443 -5.27 12.31 19.62
CA ILE A 443 -4.87 13.49 20.41
C ILE A 443 -6.11 14.29 20.85
N LEU A 444 -7.08 14.44 19.95
CA LEU A 444 -8.30 15.21 20.18
C LEU A 444 -9.41 14.39 20.85
N LYS A 445 -9.17 13.09 21.11
CA LYS A 445 -10.13 12.16 21.74
C LYS A 445 -11.44 12.02 20.94
N GLU A 446 -11.33 12.02 19.61
CA GLU A 446 -12.45 11.86 18.68
C GLU A 446 -12.46 10.50 17.97
N ASN A 447 -11.51 9.61 18.30
CA ASN A 447 -11.39 8.32 17.66
C ASN A 447 -12.36 7.29 18.28
N ASP A 448 -13.09 6.58 17.42
CA ASP A 448 -13.86 5.40 17.78
C ASP A 448 -12.97 4.15 17.73
N GLN A 449 -12.51 3.74 18.91
CA GLN A 449 -11.67 2.55 19.11
C GLN A 449 -12.40 1.25 18.76
N ASP A 450 -13.73 1.20 18.90
CA ASP A 450 -14.49 -0.01 18.61
C ASP A 450 -14.50 -0.26 17.10
N THR A 451 -14.71 0.79 16.30
CA THR A 451 -14.54 0.71 14.84
C THR A 451 -13.12 0.31 14.44
N PHE A 452 -12.08 0.81 15.13
CA PHE A 452 -10.70 0.41 14.86
C PHE A 452 -10.42 -1.07 15.23
N ASN A 453 -11.00 -1.58 16.31
CA ASN A 453 -10.78 -2.95 16.78
C ASN A 453 -11.71 -3.99 16.14
N ASP A 454 -12.79 -3.57 15.47
CA ASP A 454 -13.70 -4.46 14.76
C ASP A 454 -13.00 -5.15 13.58
N GLN A 455 -12.71 -6.45 13.73
CA GLN A 455 -12.12 -7.32 12.73
C GLN A 455 -13.17 -8.06 11.89
N SER A 456 -14.47 -7.96 12.21
CA SER A 456 -15.55 -8.63 11.45
C SER A 456 -15.70 -8.09 10.04
N ARG A 457 -15.17 -6.88 9.79
CA ARG A 457 -15.13 -6.21 8.48
C ARG A 457 -13.88 -6.53 7.65
N ASP A 458 -12.92 -7.30 8.19
CA ASP A 458 -11.57 -7.51 7.62
C ASP A 458 -11.21 -8.99 7.35
N LEU A 459 -12.19 -9.88 7.27
CA LEU A 459 -11.99 -11.32 7.06
C LEU A 459 -11.51 -11.68 5.64
N ASP A 460 -10.28 -11.30 5.27
CA ASP A 460 -9.62 -11.82 4.06
C ASP A 460 -8.10 -11.95 4.13
N SER A 461 -7.45 -11.65 5.24
CA SER A 461 -5.98 -11.65 5.28
C SER A 461 -5.40 -12.35 6.50
N ALA A 462 -4.97 -13.60 6.32
CA ALA A 462 -3.72 -14.14 6.89
C ALA A 462 -3.39 -15.54 6.32
N VAL A 463 -2.21 -15.67 5.69
CA VAL A 463 -1.63 -16.91 5.11
C VAL A 463 -0.56 -17.55 6.03
N GLN A 464 -0.30 -16.98 7.21
CA GLN A 464 0.91 -17.31 7.99
C GLN A 464 0.69 -18.10 9.29
N VAL A 465 -0.42 -18.81 9.42
CA VAL A 465 -0.74 -19.57 10.64
C VAL A 465 -1.09 -21.03 10.31
N MET A 466 -0.45 -21.62 9.31
CA MET A 466 -0.96 -22.84 8.64
C MET A 466 -1.11 -24.07 9.55
N TYR A 467 -0.26 -24.26 10.55
CA TYR A 467 -0.38 -25.41 11.45
C TYR A 467 -1.43 -25.19 12.55
N LEU A 468 -1.29 -24.10 13.32
CA LEU A 468 -2.24 -23.76 14.39
C LEU A 468 -3.65 -23.45 13.87
N THR A 469 -3.75 -22.87 12.67
CA THR A 469 -5.03 -22.52 12.03
C THR A 469 -5.71 -23.71 11.43
N SER A 470 -5.00 -24.77 11.03
CA SER A 470 -5.68 -25.98 10.56
C SER A 470 -6.44 -26.66 11.70
N ASP A 471 -5.84 -26.75 12.89
CA ASP A 471 -6.47 -27.35 14.07
C ASP A 471 -7.61 -26.47 14.59
N LEU A 472 -7.42 -25.15 14.67
CA LEU A 472 -8.46 -24.19 15.07
C LEU A 472 -9.58 -24.06 14.03
N LEU A 473 -9.28 -24.10 12.73
CA LEU A 473 -10.30 -24.09 11.67
C LEU A 473 -11.09 -25.38 11.65
N ASN A 474 -10.45 -26.52 11.87
CA ASN A 474 -11.12 -27.81 11.91
C ASN A 474 -12.05 -27.90 13.13
N GLU A 475 -11.62 -27.37 14.28
CA GLU A 475 -12.42 -27.34 15.51
C GLU A 475 -13.61 -26.37 15.42
N LYS A 476 -13.48 -25.22 14.74
CA LYS A 476 -14.51 -24.17 14.69
C LYS A 476 -15.39 -24.17 13.43
N TYR A 477 -14.87 -24.58 12.28
CA TYR A 477 -15.55 -24.48 10.98
C TYR A 477 -15.63 -25.81 10.21
N GLY A 478 -15.11 -26.89 10.81
CA GLY A 478 -15.18 -28.23 10.27
C GLY A 478 -14.14 -28.55 9.17
N PRO A 479 -14.08 -29.81 8.72
CA PRO A 479 -12.99 -30.34 7.91
C PRO A 479 -12.94 -29.82 6.46
N GLY A 480 -13.98 -29.09 6.02
CA GLY A 480 -14.05 -28.51 4.67
C GLY A 480 -13.18 -27.27 4.49
N GLU A 481 -13.21 -26.36 5.47
CA GLU A 481 -12.48 -25.09 5.41
C GLU A 481 -11.00 -25.25 5.78
N ALA A 482 -10.69 -26.15 6.73
CA ALA A 482 -9.31 -26.53 7.03
C ALA A 482 -8.59 -27.12 5.80
N ARG A 483 -9.28 -27.94 5.00
CA ARG A 483 -8.74 -28.48 3.74
C ARG A 483 -8.40 -27.39 2.73
N LYS A 484 -9.19 -26.33 2.62
CA LYS A 484 -8.93 -25.23 1.66
C LYS A 484 -7.68 -24.43 2.02
N ALA A 485 -7.46 -24.15 3.30
CA ALA A 485 -6.25 -23.45 3.77
C ALA A 485 -4.98 -24.26 3.51
N VAL A 486 -5.07 -25.57 3.70
CA VAL A 486 -4.00 -26.54 3.40
C VAL A 486 -3.71 -26.60 1.90
N TRP A 487 -4.74 -26.71 1.07
CA TRP A 487 -4.59 -26.73 -0.39
C TRP A 487 -3.97 -25.43 -0.93
N PHE A 488 -4.25 -24.29 -0.30
CA PHE A 488 -3.62 -23.01 -0.64
C PHE A 488 -2.12 -23.01 -0.34
N GLY A 489 -1.71 -23.55 0.81
CA GLY A 489 -0.30 -23.74 1.16
C GLY A 489 0.43 -24.65 0.16
N PHE A 490 -0.20 -25.76 -0.23
CA PHE A 490 0.33 -26.68 -1.23
C PHE A 490 0.46 -26.07 -2.61
N PHE A 491 -0.55 -25.32 -3.04
CA PHE A 491 -0.49 -24.58 -4.29
C PHE A 491 0.68 -23.59 -4.28
N THR A 492 0.87 -22.86 -3.18
CA THR A 492 1.96 -21.89 -3.03
C THR A 492 3.33 -22.58 -3.07
N LEU A 493 3.48 -23.72 -2.39
CA LEU A 493 4.71 -24.51 -2.38
C LEU A 493 5.05 -25.03 -3.78
N ILE A 494 4.09 -25.65 -4.47
CA ILE A 494 4.26 -26.16 -5.84
C ILE A 494 4.59 -25.02 -6.81
N MET A 495 3.88 -23.89 -6.73
CA MET A 495 4.15 -22.73 -7.59
C MET A 495 5.54 -22.14 -7.33
N THR A 496 5.95 -22.02 -6.07
CA THR A 496 7.30 -21.54 -5.72
C THR A 496 8.36 -22.50 -6.25
N THR A 497 8.16 -23.82 -6.12
CA THR A 497 9.03 -24.83 -6.70
C THR A 497 9.14 -24.68 -8.21
N VAL A 498 8.01 -24.56 -8.93
CA VAL A 498 8.01 -24.40 -10.39
C VAL A 498 8.73 -23.11 -10.81
N LEU A 499 8.42 -21.98 -10.17
CA LEU A 499 9.07 -20.70 -10.46
C LEU A 499 10.58 -20.76 -10.23
N MET A 500 11.03 -21.33 -9.12
CA MET A 500 12.46 -21.42 -8.82
C MET A 500 13.17 -22.40 -9.76
N GLN A 501 12.53 -23.50 -10.15
CA GLN A 501 13.09 -24.39 -11.18
C GLN A 501 13.19 -23.67 -12.53
N MET A 502 12.19 -22.87 -12.93
CA MET A 502 12.28 -22.06 -14.15
C MET A 502 13.44 -21.08 -14.12
N VAL A 503 13.73 -20.46 -12.97
CA VAL A 503 14.91 -19.58 -12.80
C VAL A 503 16.23 -20.34 -13.03
N LEU A 504 16.31 -21.61 -12.62
CA LEU A 504 17.51 -22.43 -12.84
C LEU A 504 17.71 -22.84 -14.32
N PHE A 505 16.67 -22.77 -15.16
CA PHE A 505 16.75 -23.10 -16.60
C PHE A 505 17.11 -21.91 -17.50
N PHE A 506 17.31 -20.71 -16.97
CA PHE A 506 17.83 -19.59 -17.77
C PHE A 506 19.31 -19.80 -18.11
N GLU A 507 19.69 -19.49 -19.35
CA GLU A 507 21.10 -19.41 -19.73
C GLU A 507 21.73 -18.18 -19.07
N PRO A 508 22.70 -18.34 -18.15
CA PRO A 508 23.31 -17.23 -17.45
C PRO A 508 24.19 -16.42 -18.40
N ALA A 509 24.17 -15.09 -18.25
CA ALA A 509 25.12 -14.22 -18.94
C ALA A 509 26.55 -14.48 -18.43
N SER A 510 27.56 -14.17 -19.24
CA SER A 510 28.98 -14.45 -18.93
C SER A 510 29.52 -13.75 -17.66
N THR A 511 28.75 -12.82 -17.08
CA THR A 511 29.09 -12.06 -15.86
C THR A 511 28.21 -12.43 -14.66
N ASP A 512 27.37 -13.46 -14.77
CA ASP A 512 26.48 -13.88 -13.69
C ASP A 512 27.22 -14.60 -12.56
N PHE A 513 27.04 -14.13 -11.34
CA PHE A 513 27.60 -14.69 -10.11
C PHE A 513 26.54 -15.33 -9.20
N ALA A 514 25.25 -15.21 -9.53
CA ALA A 514 24.15 -15.63 -8.68
C ALA A 514 23.63 -17.04 -9.00
N GLN A 515 23.78 -17.52 -10.25
CA GLN A 515 23.22 -18.80 -10.69
C GLN A 515 23.70 -19.99 -9.84
N GLU A 516 24.99 -20.07 -9.53
CA GLU A 516 25.54 -21.17 -8.71
C GLU A 516 24.97 -21.18 -7.29
N SER A 517 24.72 -20.00 -6.71
CA SER A 517 24.11 -19.86 -5.39
C SER A 517 22.62 -20.22 -5.41
N MET A 518 21.92 -19.83 -6.48
CA MET A 518 20.51 -20.19 -6.68
C MET A 518 20.33 -21.69 -6.90
N GLU A 519 21.22 -22.34 -7.65
CA GLU A 519 21.18 -23.79 -7.89
C GLU A 519 21.40 -24.56 -6.58
N LYS A 520 22.34 -24.13 -5.74
CA LYS A 520 22.58 -24.72 -4.41
C LYS A 520 21.37 -24.55 -3.47
N LEU A 521 20.72 -23.39 -3.48
CA LEU A 521 19.58 -23.11 -2.61
C LEU A 521 18.28 -23.76 -3.08
N PHE A 522 18.03 -23.75 -4.38
CA PHE A 522 16.72 -24.06 -4.95
C PHE A 522 16.67 -25.39 -5.71
N GLY A 523 17.81 -26.01 -6.02
CA GLY A 523 17.87 -27.33 -6.66
C GLY A 523 17.20 -28.43 -5.83
N MET A 524 17.20 -28.30 -4.50
CA MET A 524 16.55 -29.24 -3.57
C MET A 524 15.03 -29.01 -3.43
N LEU A 525 14.49 -27.86 -3.89
CA LEU A 525 13.08 -27.50 -3.66
C LEU A 525 12.06 -28.52 -4.19
N PRO A 526 12.22 -29.14 -5.37
CA PRO A 526 11.26 -30.14 -5.84
C PRO A 526 11.16 -31.34 -4.90
N ARG A 527 12.31 -31.78 -4.36
CA ARG A 527 12.40 -32.92 -3.46
C ARG A 527 11.85 -32.59 -2.08
N LEU A 528 12.14 -31.38 -1.57
CA LEU A 528 11.55 -30.87 -0.32
C LEU A 528 10.04 -30.73 -0.44
N ALA A 529 9.54 -30.19 -1.55
CA ALA A 529 8.10 -30.04 -1.79
C ALA A 529 7.39 -31.39 -1.87
N LEU A 530 7.96 -32.37 -2.59
CA LEU A 530 7.45 -33.74 -2.65
C LEU A 530 7.41 -34.39 -1.27
N GLY A 531 8.47 -34.21 -0.47
CA GLY A 531 8.55 -34.70 0.89
C GLY A 531 7.46 -34.12 1.78
N SER A 532 7.26 -32.80 1.75
CA SER A 532 6.25 -32.13 2.57
C SER A 532 4.82 -32.51 2.20
N LEU A 533 4.52 -32.62 0.90
CA LEU A 533 3.20 -33.03 0.40
C LEU A 533 2.86 -34.47 0.81
N SER A 534 3.82 -35.38 0.62
CA SER A 534 3.66 -36.80 0.91
C SER A 534 3.52 -37.04 2.42
N ALA A 535 4.36 -36.40 3.21
CA ALA A 535 4.34 -36.46 4.67
C ALA A 535 2.99 -35.99 5.22
N TYR A 536 2.53 -34.82 4.80
CA TYR A 536 1.26 -34.26 5.24
C TYR A 536 0.07 -35.15 4.87
N PHE A 537 0.01 -35.63 3.63
CA PHE A 537 -1.13 -36.45 3.18
C PHE A 537 -1.23 -37.72 4.04
N ILE A 538 -0.12 -38.43 4.22
CA ILE A 538 -0.08 -39.67 5.00
C ILE A 538 -0.35 -39.40 6.50
N SER A 539 0.29 -38.39 7.08
CA SER A 539 0.20 -38.08 8.50
C SER A 539 -1.18 -37.59 8.91
N GLN A 540 -1.87 -36.83 8.06
CA GLN A 540 -3.20 -36.30 8.36
C GLN A 540 -4.29 -37.37 8.36
N PHE A 541 -4.26 -38.30 7.40
CA PHE A 541 -5.19 -39.44 7.44
C PHE A 541 -4.97 -40.31 8.69
N LEU A 542 -3.72 -40.46 9.10
CA LEU A 542 -3.37 -41.17 10.31
C LEU A 542 -3.84 -40.42 11.56
N ASP A 543 -3.60 -39.12 11.65
CA ASP A 543 -3.98 -38.27 12.78
C ASP A 543 -5.50 -38.32 13.02
N VAL A 544 -6.30 -38.14 11.97
CA VAL A 544 -7.77 -38.18 12.06
C VAL A 544 -8.26 -39.54 12.56
N ARG A 545 -7.66 -40.65 12.07
CA ARG A 545 -8.02 -42.00 12.52
C ARG A 545 -7.64 -42.23 13.97
N LEU A 546 -6.44 -41.83 14.38
CA LEU A 546 -5.95 -41.97 15.75
C LEU A 546 -6.76 -41.12 16.72
N TYR A 547 -7.03 -39.86 16.38
CA TYR A 547 -7.84 -38.97 17.20
C TYR A 547 -9.26 -39.52 17.39
N THR A 548 -9.88 -40.01 16.31
CA THR A 548 -11.23 -40.61 16.36
C THR A 548 -11.25 -41.88 17.20
N TRP A 549 -10.21 -42.70 17.13
CA TRP A 549 -10.06 -43.90 17.96
C TRP A 549 -9.83 -43.54 19.43
N LEU A 550 -8.92 -42.61 19.73
CA LEU A 550 -8.64 -42.10 21.08
C LEU A 550 -9.88 -41.45 21.71
N ARG A 551 -10.77 -40.86 20.91
CA ARG A 551 -12.05 -40.32 21.38
C ARG A 551 -13.01 -41.39 21.90
N LYS A 552 -12.93 -42.63 21.40
CA LYS A 552 -13.73 -43.76 21.90
C LYS A 552 -13.18 -44.32 23.22
N VAL A 553 -11.86 -44.32 23.38
CA VAL A 553 -11.16 -44.87 24.56
C VAL A 553 -11.05 -43.86 25.70
N ALA A 554 -10.91 -42.58 25.38
CA ALA A 554 -10.79 -41.48 26.34
C ALA A 554 -11.81 -40.35 26.04
N PRO A 555 -13.12 -40.56 26.30
CA PRO A 555 -14.17 -39.60 25.96
C PRO A 555 -14.26 -38.41 26.91
N GLY A 556 -13.61 -38.46 28.08
CA GLY A 556 -13.75 -37.50 29.15
C GLY A 556 -13.35 -36.08 28.77
N ARG A 557 -14.00 -35.08 29.42
CA ARG A 557 -13.75 -33.66 29.17
C ARG A 557 -12.32 -33.26 29.54
N ASN A 558 -11.79 -33.82 30.62
CA ASN A 558 -10.43 -33.56 31.11
C ASN A 558 -9.36 -34.38 30.36
N GLN A 559 -9.76 -35.25 29.42
CA GLN A 559 -8.87 -36.13 28.66
C GLN A 559 -8.58 -35.62 27.24
N LEU A 560 -8.87 -34.34 26.96
CA LEU A 560 -8.57 -33.72 25.65
C LEU A 560 -7.08 -33.79 25.32
N TRP A 561 -6.22 -33.58 26.31
CA TRP A 561 -4.77 -33.71 26.14
C TRP A 561 -4.34 -35.09 25.63
N ILE A 562 -5.02 -36.18 26.04
CA ILE A 562 -4.70 -37.55 25.62
C ILE A 562 -5.02 -37.73 24.13
N ARG A 563 -6.15 -37.19 23.68
CA ARG A 563 -6.58 -37.30 22.28
C ARG A 563 -5.68 -36.49 21.36
N THR A 564 -5.43 -35.24 21.73
CA THR A 564 -4.62 -34.31 20.93
C THR A 564 -3.15 -34.74 20.93
N ASN A 565 -2.50 -34.90 22.09
CA ASN A 565 -1.10 -35.31 22.10
C ASN A 565 -0.94 -36.74 21.56
N GLY A 566 -1.84 -37.66 21.91
CA GLY A 566 -1.75 -39.05 21.46
C GLY A 566 -1.82 -39.21 19.94
N SER A 567 -2.73 -38.49 19.26
CA SER A 567 -2.79 -38.53 17.79
C SER A 567 -1.60 -37.82 17.17
N SER A 568 -1.28 -36.62 17.65
CA SER A 568 -0.23 -35.77 17.09
C SER A 568 1.18 -36.33 17.28
N ILE A 569 1.47 -37.05 18.36
CA ILE A 569 2.77 -37.69 18.59
C ILE A 569 3.03 -38.76 17.51
N ILE A 570 2.05 -39.64 17.27
CA ILE A 570 2.21 -40.74 16.32
C ILE A 570 2.14 -40.22 14.88
N SER A 571 1.23 -39.28 14.58
CA SER A 571 1.12 -38.71 13.24
C SER A 571 2.34 -37.86 12.87
N SER A 572 2.90 -37.09 13.81
CA SER A 572 4.12 -36.29 13.58
C SER A 572 5.39 -37.14 13.45
N PHE A 573 5.44 -38.31 14.08
CA PHE A 573 6.51 -39.29 13.85
C PHE A 573 6.49 -39.78 12.40
N VAL A 574 5.31 -40.21 11.92
CA VAL A 574 5.13 -40.67 10.53
C VAL A 574 5.37 -39.53 9.54
N ASP A 575 4.89 -38.33 9.83
CA ASP A 575 5.14 -37.13 9.03
C ASP A 575 6.64 -36.87 8.87
N THR A 576 7.37 -36.87 9.98
CA THR A 576 8.81 -36.58 10.00
C THR A 576 9.60 -37.71 9.33
N LEU A 577 9.18 -38.97 9.50
CA LEU A 577 9.82 -40.12 8.86
C LEU A 577 9.67 -40.06 7.34
N VAL A 578 8.45 -39.83 6.85
CA VAL A 578 8.17 -39.72 5.41
C VAL A 578 8.88 -38.50 4.83
N PHE A 579 8.83 -37.35 5.51
CA PHE A 579 9.50 -36.13 5.06
C PHE A 579 11.01 -36.33 4.98
N CYS A 580 11.67 -36.73 6.06
CA CYS A 580 13.12 -36.89 6.11
C CYS A 580 13.60 -37.96 5.13
N THR A 581 12.84 -39.03 4.94
CA THR A 581 13.18 -40.07 3.95
C THR A 581 13.17 -39.50 2.54
N ILE A 582 12.10 -38.79 2.15
CA ILE A 582 11.99 -38.23 0.80
C ILE A 582 12.99 -37.07 0.60
N ALA A 583 13.06 -36.15 1.55
CA ALA A 583 13.86 -34.93 1.48
C ALA A 583 15.37 -35.19 1.54
N PHE A 584 15.81 -36.15 2.36
CA PHE A 584 17.21 -36.22 2.80
C PHE A 584 17.85 -37.60 2.68
N ALA A 585 17.09 -38.69 2.50
CA ALA A 585 17.72 -40.01 2.33
C ALA A 585 18.57 -40.05 1.07
N PHE A 586 19.73 -40.71 1.15
CA PHE A 586 20.72 -40.80 0.08
C PHE A 586 21.36 -39.47 -0.35
N ILE A 587 21.05 -38.35 0.31
CA ILE A 587 21.73 -37.05 0.14
C ILE A 587 22.73 -36.84 1.27
N TYR A 588 22.31 -37.14 2.50
CA TYR A 588 23.14 -37.02 3.69
C TYR A 588 23.54 -38.39 4.26
N PRO A 589 24.70 -38.49 4.92
CA PRO A 589 25.09 -39.64 5.72
C PRO A 589 24.03 -40.04 6.77
N TRP A 590 24.02 -41.32 7.17
CA TRP A 590 22.98 -41.87 8.05
C TRP A 590 22.90 -41.18 9.42
N ASP A 591 24.06 -40.80 9.98
CA ASP A 591 24.20 -40.05 11.22
C ASP A 591 23.56 -38.66 11.13
N VAL A 592 23.84 -37.90 10.06
CA VAL A 592 23.23 -36.58 9.80
C VAL A 592 21.73 -36.69 9.56
N TRP A 593 21.30 -37.71 8.81
CA TRP A 593 19.88 -37.97 8.58
C TRP A 593 19.15 -38.25 9.89
N LEU A 594 19.75 -39.08 10.76
CA LEU A 594 19.18 -39.46 12.05
C LEU A 594 19.12 -38.27 13.01
N GLU A 595 20.12 -37.38 12.98
CA GLU A 595 20.09 -36.11 13.71
C GLU A 595 18.95 -35.20 13.25
N ILE A 596 18.80 -34.97 11.94
CA ILE A 596 17.71 -34.15 11.38
C ILE A 596 16.34 -34.74 11.73
N PHE A 597 16.19 -36.06 11.59
CA PHE A 597 14.96 -36.77 11.92
C PHE A 597 14.59 -36.61 13.41
N LEU A 598 15.53 -36.89 14.32
CA LEU A 598 15.28 -36.83 15.75
C LEU A 598 15.02 -35.39 16.22
N THR A 599 15.83 -34.43 15.80
CA THR A 599 15.66 -33.02 16.18
C THR A 599 14.32 -32.47 15.71
N THR A 600 13.94 -32.75 14.46
CA THR A 600 12.66 -32.32 13.88
C THR A 600 11.47 -32.94 14.63
N TYR A 601 11.56 -34.24 14.94
CA TYR A 601 10.50 -34.93 15.67
C TYR A 601 10.36 -34.42 17.11
N VAL A 602 11.47 -34.23 17.83
CA VAL A 602 11.47 -33.70 19.21
C VAL A 602 10.88 -32.30 19.27
N ILE A 603 11.20 -31.42 18.31
CA ILE A 603 10.60 -30.07 18.24
C ILE A 603 9.08 -30.16 18.08
N LYS A 604 8.58 -31.01 17.16
CA LYS A 604 7.13 -31.20 16.96
C LYS A 604 6.44 -31.77 18.20
N PHE A 605 7.10 -32.70 18.90
CA PHE A 605 6.61 -33.24 20.16
C PHE A 605 6.47 -32.15 21.22
N VAL A 606 7.51 -31.32 21.43
CA VAL A 606 7.50 -30.22 22.40
C VAL A 606 6.42 -29.19 22.04
N LEU A 607 6.30 -28.81 20.77
CA LEU A 607 5.28 -27.86 20.32
C LEU A 607 3.85 -28.36 20.56
N THR A 608 3.60 -29.65 20.36
CA THR A 608 2.30 -30.27 20.63
C THR A 608 1.96 -30.23 22.13
N ALA A 609 2.94 -30.56 22.98
CA ALA A 609 2.78 -30.50 24.42
C ALA A 609 2.51 -29.06 24.91
N VAL A 610 3.28 -28.07 24.40
CA VAL A 610 3.12 -26.64 24.70
C VAL A 610 1.80 -26.07 24.16
N GLY A 611 1.26 -26.63 23.07
CA GLY A 611 -0.04 -26.23 22.50
C GLY A 611 -1.25 -26.65 23.34
N THR A 612 -1.08 -27.65 24.22
CA THR A 612 -2.20 -28.24 24.99
C THR A 612 -2.94 -27.22 25.87
N PRO A 613 -2.28 -26.37 26.68
CA PRO A 613 -2.96 -25.33 27.47
C PRO A 613 -3.78 -24.35 26.63
N PHE A 614 -3.29 -23.97 25.44
CA PHE A 614 -3.99 -23.07 24.52
C PHE A 614 -5.26 -23.70 23.96
N LEU A 615 -5.27 -24.99 23.70
CA LEU A 615 -6.47 -25.71 23.24
C LEU A 615 -7.53 -25.81 24.32
N TYR A 616 -7.15 -26.03 25.58
CA TYR A 616 -8.10 -25.97 26.69
C TYR A 616 -8.67 -24.55 26.89
N ALA A 617 -7.87 -23.50 26.69
CA ALA A 617 -8.32 -22.11 26.72
C ALA A 617 -9.22 -21.75 25.53
N ALA A 618 -8.89 -22.22 24.32
CA ALA A 618 -9.71 -21.99 23.13
C ALA A 618 -11.11 -22.63 23.26
N ARG A 619 -11.18 -23.80 23.90
CA ARG A 619 -12.43 -24.52 24.14
C ARG A 619 -13.29 -23.94 25.27
N SER A 620 -12.76 -23.06 26.12
CA SER A 620 -13.53 -22.40 27.19
C SER A 620 -14.23 -21.11 26.73
N PHE A 621 -13.99 -20.65 25.51
CA PHE A 621 -14.72 -19.55 24.91
C PHE A 621 -16.17 -19.97 24.60
N LYS A 622 -17.16 -19.27 25.19
CA LYS A 622 -18.56 -19.37 24.79
C LYS A 622 -18.81 -18.51 23.55
N PHE A 623 -19.39 -19.11 22.52
CA PHE A 623 -19.86 -18.37 21.34
C PHE A 623 -21.27 -17.83 21.56
N LYS A 624 -21.57 -16.70 20.92
CA LYS A 624 -22.79 -15.90 21.12
C LYS A 624 -24.10 -16.60 20.71
N ASP A 625 -24.01 -17.79 20.13
CA ASP A 625 -25.15 -18.60 19.68
C ASP A 625 -25.53 -19.72 20.68
N GLU A 626 -24.88 -19.79 21.86
CA GLU A 626 -25.19 -20.75 22.93
C GLU A 626 -25.70 -20.09 24.23
N ALA A 627 -26.36 -18.93 24.13
CA ALA A 627 -27.01 -18.25 25.26
C ALA A 627 -28.51 -18.03 25.01
#